data_AF-A0A961S5R8-F1
#
_entry.id   AF-A0A961S5R8-F1
#
_cell.length_a   1.000
_cell.length_b   1.000
_cell.length_c   1.000
_cell.angle_alpha   90.00
_cell.angle_beta   90.00
_cell.angle_gamma   90.00
#
_symmetry.space_group_name_H-M   'P 1'
#
loop_
_entity.id
_entity.type
_entity.pdbx_description
1 polymer ?
#
loop_
_entity_poly.entity_id
_entity_poly.type
_entity_poly.pdbx_seq_one_letter_code
_entity_poly.pdbx_strand_id
1 'polypeptide(L)'
;MKGVRAQMPKWNEKAGKPVTLEQTINACRENNLKAKPWDWESGQMLAMTAFIGSKSRGMPVKVQTDGPMQSWWEKGRKLYYTRVGQLDMSCAGCHEDNFGKMIRADHLSQGQINGFPTYRSKWQKLGSIHRRFKGCMKNIRAEPYKVGGEEFVALELYVASRGQGLSVESPSVRN
;
A
#
# COMPACT_ATOMS: atom_id res chain seq x y z
N MET A 1 -18.14 3.16 7.05
CA MET A 1 -16.80 3.09 6.41
C MET A 1 -16.40 4.37 5.64
N LYS A 2 -17.17 5.47 5.68
CA LYS A 2 -16.78 6.76 5.08
C LYS A 2 -15.48 7.28 5.74
N GLY A 3 -14.54 7.80 4.95
CA GLY A 3 -13.28 8.39 5.42
C GLY A 3 -12.22 7.40 5.92
N VAL A 4 -12.57 6.12 6.13
CA VAL A 4 -11.64 5.14 6.69
C VAL A 4 -10.40 4.98 5.80
N ARG A 5 -10.58 4.78 4.49
CA ARG A 5 -9.44 4.56 3.58
C ARG A 5 -8.51 5.77 3.48
N ALA A 6 -9.04 6.98 3.62
CA ALA A 6 -8.27 8.22 3.51
C ALA A 6 -7.19 8.36 4.61
N GLN A 7 -7.34 7.66 5.73
CA GLN A 7 -6.46 7.76 6.90
C GLN A 7 -5.61 6.50 7.13
N MET A 8 -5.61 5.54 6.20
CA MET A 8 -4.84 4.30 6.36
C MET A 8 -3.45 4.41 5.72
N PRO A 9 -2.43 3.71 6.26
CA PRO A 9 -2.41 2.98 7.53
C PRO A 9 -2.56 3.88 8.76
N LYS A 10 -3.09 3.36 9.88
CA LYS A 10 -3.34 4.16 11.09
C LYS A 10 -2.70 3.54 12.33
N TRP A 11 -2.35 4.36 13.32
CA TRP A 11 -1.88 3.87 14.62
C TRP A 11 -2.95 3.03 15.33
N ASN A 12 -2.53 1.94 15.97
CA ASN A 12 -3.38 1.12 16.82
C ASN A 12 -2.76 1.05 18.22
N GLU A 13 -3.39 1.73 19.18
CA GLU A 13 -2.91 1.79 20.57
C GLU A 13 -2.77 0.42 21.22
N LYS A 14 -3.72 -0.49 20.97
CA LYS A 14 -3.68 -1.85 21.56
C LYS A 14 -2.53 -2.69 21.00
N ALA A 15 -2.17 -2.47 19.74
CA ALA A 15 -1.08 -3.19 19.08
C ALA A 15 0.29 -2.51 19.24
N GLY A 16 0.32 -1.26 19.69
CA GLY A 16 1.54 -0.45 19.79
C GLY A 16 2.24 -0.22 18.44
N LYS A 17 1.50 -0.29 17.33
CA LYS A 17 2.05 -0.16 15.97
C LYS A 17 0.99 0.26 14.95
N PRO A 18 1.38 0.82 13.78
CA PRO A 18 0.47 1.03 12.67
C PRO A 18 -0.16 -0.29 12.20
N VAL A 19 -1.42 -0.19 11.81
CA VAL A 19 -2.16 -1.27 11.17
C VAL A 19 -2.69 -0.82 9.81
N THR A 20 -2.60 -1.73 8.86
CA THR A 20 -3.17 -1.61 7.52
C THR A 20 -4.67 -1.89 7.53
N LEU A 21 -5.32 -1.67 6.38
CA LEU A 21 -6.75 -1.92 6.25
C LEU A 21 -7.04 -3.43 6.34
N GLU A 22 -6.21 -4.23 5.69
CA GLU A 22 -6.27 -5.69 5.68
C GLU A 22 -6.09 -6.28 7.09
N GLN A 23 -5.11 -5.77 7.85
CA GLN A 23 -4.92 -6.16 9.25
C GLN A 23 -6.13 -5.77 10.11
N THR A 24 -6.70 -4.58 9.89
CA THR A 24 -7.90 -4.14 10.63
C THR A 24 -9.09 -5.05 10.32
N ILE A 25 -9.29 -5.42 9.06
CA ILE A 25 -10.35 -6.35 8.64
C ILE A 25 -10.16 -7.71 9.32
N ASN A 26 -8.96 -8.30 9.25
CA ASN A 26 -8.70 -9.60 9.85
C ASN A 26 -8.80 -9.57 11.38
N ALA A 27 -8.36 -8.50 12.03
CA ALA A 27 -8.55 -8.33 13.47
C ALA A 27 -10.04 -8.32 13.86
N CYS A 28 -10.91 -7.70 13.07
CA CYS A 28 -12.37 -7.78 13.30
C CYS A 28 -12.90 -9.20 13.08
N ARG A 29 -12.43 -9.91 12.04
CA ARG A 29 -12.86 -11.29 11.75
C ARG A 29 -12.53 -12.23 12.90
N GLU A 30 -11.31 -12.18 13.40
CA GLU A 30 -10.86 -13.08 14.46
C GLU A 30 -11.48 -12.72 15.80
N ASN A 31 -11.42 -11.44 16.19
CA ASN A 31 -11.79 -11.04 17.54
C ASN A 31 -13.31 -10.95 17.74
N ASN A 32 -14.03 -10.44 16.74
CA ASN A 32 -15.45 -10.11 16.87
C ASN A 32 -16.37 -11.13 16.19
N LEU A 33 -15.91 -11.74 15.08
CA LEU A 33 -16.71 -12.69 14.31
C LEU A 33 -16.33 -14.16 14.54
N LYS A 34 -15.24 -14.42 15.27
CA LYS A 34 -14.66 -15.76 15.48
C LYS A 34 -14.46 -16.51 14.15
N ALA A 35 -14.10 -15.78 13.10
CA ALA A 35 -13.93 -16.29 11.76
C ALA A 35 -12.45 -16.31 11.36
N LYS A 36 -12.05 -17.31 10.57
CA LYS A 36 -10.69 -17.43 10.04
C LYS A 36 -10.27 -16.14 9.31
N PRO A 37 -9.04 -15.64 9.51
CA PRO A 37 -8.53 -14.51 8.75
C PRO A 37 -8.55 -14.84 7.26
N TRP A 38 -8.84 -13.83 6.45
CA TRP A 38 -8.72 -13.95 5.01
C TRP A 38 -7.26 -13.81 4.58
N ASP A 39 -6.86 -14.58 3.57
CA ASP A 39 -5.58 -14.38 2.92
C ASP A 39 -5.54 -12.98 2.29
N TRP A 40 -4.37 -12.35 2.30
CA TRP A 40 -4.20 -10.96 1.86
C TRP A 40 -4.66 -10.71 0.42
N GLU A 41 -4.42 -11.68 -0.46
CA GLU A 41 -4.80 -11.63 -1.88
C GLU A 41 -6.05 -12.46 -2.20
N SER A 42 -6.82 -12.86 -1.17
CA SER A 42 -8.10 -13.54 -1.39
C SER A 42 -9.11 -12.60 -2.04
N GLY A 43 -10.06 -13.16 -2.80
CA GLY A 43 -11.14 -12.39 -3.40
C GLY A 43 -11.94 -11.62 -2.35
N GLN A 44 -12.16 -12.20 -1.17
CA GLN A 44 -12.87 -11.56 -0.07
C GLN A 44 -12.12 -10.34 0.50
N MET A 45 -10.81 -10.46 0.74
CA MET A 45 -10.02 -9.34 1.25
C MET A 45 -9.94 -8.20 0.23
N LEU A 46 -9.69 -8.52 -1.04
CA LEU A 46 -9.59 -7.54 -2.11
C LEU A 46 -10.94 -6.85 -2.37
N ALA A 47 -12.05 -7.59 -2.34
CA ALA A 47 -13.39 -7.01 -2.49
C ALA A 47 -13.75 -6.11 -1.30
N MET A 48 -13.45 -6.53 -0.07
CA MET A 48 -13.76 -5.75 1.13
C MET A 48 -12.94 -4.45 1.19
N THR A 49 -11.64 -4.52 0.90
CA THR A 49 -10.78 -3.33 0.84
C THR A 49 -11.20 -2.37 -0.27
N ALA A 50 -11.59 -2.89 -1.45
CA ALA A 50 -12.13 -2.09 -2.54
C ALA A 50 -13.45 -1.40 -2.14
N PHE A 51 -14.37 -2.13 -1.50
CA PHE A 51 -15.63 -1.59 -0.99
C PHE A 51 -15.38 -0.46 0.02
N ILE A 52 -14.55 -0.68 1.03
CA ILE A 52 -14.21 0.35 2.03
C ILE A 52 -13.56 1.57 1.36
N GLY A 53 -12.66 1.34 0.41
CA GLY A 53 -12.03 2.37 -0.39
C GLY A 53 -13.04 3.22 -1.16
N SER A 54 -14.01 2.56 -1.83
CA SER A 54 -15.08 3.25 -2.58
C SER A 54 -15.91 4.20 -1.71
N LYS A 55 -16.08 3.90 -0.42
CA LYS A 55 -16.82 4.75 0.52
C LYS A 55 -16.06 6.01 0.94
N SER A 56 -14.78 6.12 0.56
CA SER A 56 -13.94 7.29 0.81
C SER A 56 -13.51 7.98 -0.49
N ARG A 57 -14.01 7.55 -1.65
CA ARG A 57 -13.61 8.11 -2.95
C ARG A 57 -13.85 9.62 -3.01
N GLY A 58 -12.89 10.35 -3.57
CA GLY A 58 -12.92 11.82 -3.64
C GLY A 58 -12.38 12.52 -2.39
N MET A 59 -12.38 11.87 -1.23
CA MET A 59 -11.79 12.45 -0.01
C MET A 59 -10.26 12.48 -0.13
N PRO A 60 -9.59 13.54 0.36
CA PRO A 60 -8.13 13.63 0.28
C PRO A 60 -7.48 12.59 1.19
N VAL A 61 -6.42 11.93 0.70
CA VAL A 61 -5.53 11.10 1.51
C VAL A 61 -4.90 11.99 2.59
N LYS A 62 -5.04 11.57 3.84
CA LYS A 62 -4.57 12.25 5.04
C LYS A 62 -4.15 11.20 6.08
N VAL A 63 -3.01 10.55 5.82
CA VAL A 63 -2.38 9.63 6.79
C VAL A 63 -1.58 10.40 7.84
N GLN A 64 -1.57 9.92 9.08
CA GLN A 64 -0.73 10.47 10.15
C GLN A 64 0.73 10.05 9.96
N THR A 65 1.66 11.01 9.99
CA THR A 65 3.10 10.75 9.82
C THR A 65 3.94 11.13 11.03
N ASP A 66 3.33 11.76 12.05
CA ASP A 66 3.97 12.29 13.24
C ASP A 66 3.64 11.45 14.50
N GLY A 67 4.13 11.90 15.66
CA GLY A 67 3.88 11.27 16.95
C GLY A 67 4.29 9.79 16.95
N PRO A 68 3.40 8.85 17.32
CA PRO A 68 3.73 7.43 17.38
C PRO A 68 4.00 6.82 15.99
N MET A 69 3.60 7.48 14.91
CA MET A 69 3.82 7.03 13.53
C MET A 69 5.20 7.40 12.99
N GLN A 70 5.92 8.34 13.62
CA GLN A 70 7.16 8.92 13.10
C GLN A 70 8.23 7.88 12.80
N SER A 71 8.52 6.98 13.75
CA SER A 71 9.56 5.94 13.57
C SER A 71 9.22 4.95 12.45
N TRP A 72 7.93 4.64 12.27
CA TRP A 72 7.44 3.80 11.19
C TRP A 72 7.50 4.50 9.84
N TRP A 73 7.19 5.80 9.81
CA TRP A 73 7.32 6.63 8.62
C TRP A 73 8.78 6.73 8.18
N GLU A 74 9.71 6.95 9.12
CA GLU A 74 11.15 6.97 8.84
C GLU A 74 11.68 5.63 8.35
N LYS A 75 11.23 4.51 8.94
CA LYS A 75 11.53 3.16 8.45
C LYS A 75 11.05 2.99 7.00
N GLY A 76 9.81 3.38 6.71
CA GLY A 76 9.26 3.35 5.35
C GLY A 76 10.02 4.24 4.36
N ARG A 77 10.42 5.44 4.80
CA ARG A 77 11.26 6.36 4.03
C ARG A 77 12.58 5.71 3.67
N LYS A 78 13.28 5.16 4.67
CA LYS A 78 14.55 4.46 4.45
C LYS A 78 14.41 3.35 3.42
N LEU A 79 13.37 2.52 3.55
CA LEU A 79 13.09 1.43 2.59
C LEU A 79 12.84 1.96 1.16
N TYR A 80 12.10 3.05 1.01
CA TYR A 80 11.80 3.64 -0.31
C TYR A 80 13.05 4.09 -1.07
N TYR A 81 14.07 4.60 -0.35
CA TYR A 81 15.33 5.06 -0.93
C TYR A 81 16.45 4.01 -0.92
N THR A 82 16.28 2.88 -0.22
CA THR A 82 17.30 1.83 -0.18
C THR A 82 17.35 1.10 -1.52
N ARG A 83 18.55 0.99 -2.08
CA ARG A 83 18.79 0.20 -3.29
C ARG A 83 18.94 -1.27 -2.90
N VAL A 84 18.21 -2.14 -3.57
CA VAL A 84 18.17 -3.58 -3.26
C VAL A 84 18.14 -4.43 -4.52
N GLY A 85 18.40 -5.73 -4.36
CA GLY A 85 18.38 -6.71 -5.44
C GLY A 85 19.61 -6.63 -6.34
N GLN A 86 19.73 -7.62 -7.24
CA GLN A 86 20.87 -7.68 -8.15
C GLN A 86 20.96 -6.48 -9.10
N LEU A 87 19.82 -5.85 -9.42
CA LEU A 87 19.81 -4.66 -10.28
C LEU A 87 20.15 -3.35 -9.52
N ASP A 88 20.36 -3.41 -8.20
CA ASP A 88 20.76 -2.29 -7.36
C ASP A 88 19.84 -1.06 -7.56
N MET A 89 18.53 -1.23 -7.35
CA MET A 89 17.51 -0.20 -7.57
C MET A 89 16.68 0.08 -6.32
N SER A 90 16.19 1.30 -6.19
CA SER A 90 15.25 1.74 -5.14
C SER A 90 13.91 2.15 -5.74
N CYS A 91 12.88 2.37 -4.91
CA CYS A 91 11.60 2.90 -5.40
C CYS A 91 11.79 4.30 -6.02
N ALA A 92 12.58 5.15 -5.36
CA ALA A 92 12.89 6.50 -5.81
C ALA A 92 13.57 6.52 -7.19
N GLY A 93 14.49 5.57 -7.45
CA GLY A 93 15.18 5.48 -8.73
C GLY A 93 14.24 5.39 -9.94
N CYS A 94 13.07 4.75 -9.80
CA CYS A 94 12.07 4.69 -10.88
C CYS A 94 11.00 5.78 -10.74
N HIS A 95 10.51 6.02 -9.52
CA HIS A 95 9.27 6.77 -9.27
C HIS A 95 9.47 8.20 -8.76
N GLU A 96 10.71 8.63 -8.56
CA GLU A 96 11.09 10.00 -8.21
C GLU A 96 12.03 10.58 -9.27
N ASP A 97 13.09 9.85 -9.61
CA ASP A 97 14.11 10.33 -10.56
C ASP A 97 13.66 10.23 -12.03
N ASN A 98 12.68 9.36 -12.30
CA ASN A 98 12.32 8.95 -13.67
C ASN A 98 10.81 8.88 -13.95
N PHE A 99 9.95 9.45 -13.09
CA PHE A 99 8.54 9.60 -13.43
C PHE A 99 8.39 10.46 -14.70
N GLY A 100 7.38 10.20 -15.51
CA GLY A 100 7.20 10.84 -16.82
C GLY A 100 8.01 10.21 -17.97
N LYS A 101 8.96 9.31 -17.66
CA LYS A 101 9.72 8.58 -18.68
C LYS A 101 9.09 7.23 -19.01
N MET A 102 9.49 6.66 -20.14
CA MET A 102 9.10 5.32 -20.56
C MET A 102 10.13 4.30 -20.13
N ILE A 103 9.69 3.22 -19.48
CA ILE A 103 10.48 1.99 -19.32
C ILE A 103 9.88 0.92 -20.23
N ARG A 104 10.48 0.75 -21.41
CA ARG A 104 9.85 0.03 -22.54
C ARG A 104 8.47 0.63 -22.84
N ALA A 105 7.40 -0.16 -22.73
CA ALA A 105 6.04 0.28 -23.02
C ALA A 105 5.29 0.87 -21.80
N ASP A 106 5.89 0.88 -20.61
CA ASP A 106 5.26 1.40 -19.39
C ASP A 106 5.67 2.86 -19.15
N HIS A 107 4.69 3.76 -19.09
CA HIS A 107 4.90 5.16 -18.68
C HIS A 107 5.00 5.24 -17.15
N LEU A 108 6.17 5.64 -16.65
CA LEU A 108 6.45 5.68 -15.21
C LEU A 108 5.65 6.79 -14.52
N SER A 109 4.81 6.40 -13.57
CA SER A 109 4.17 7.34 -12.64
C SER A 109 5.06 7.59 -11.42
N GLN A 110 4.60 8.46 -10.52
CA GLN A 110 5.21 8.67 -9.21
C GLN A 110 5.03 7.50 -8.23
N GLY A 111 4.41 6.39 -8.65
CA GLY A 111 4.25 5.19 -7.81
C GLY A 111 3.27 5.35 -6.65
N GLN A 112 2.30 6.28 -6.76
CA GLN A 112 1.30 6.56 -5.74
C GLN A 112 0.36 5.39 -5.47
N ILE A 113 -0.19 5.32 -4.24
CA ILE A 113 -1.09 4.24 -3.80
C ILE A 113 -2.52 4.69 -3.44
N ASN A 114 -2.88 5.94 -3.73
CA ASN A 114 -4.21 6.52 -3.46
C ASN A 114 -5.36 5.79 -4.20
N GLY A 115 -5.06 5.08 -5.30
CA GLY A 115 -6.03 4.27 -6.05
C GLY A 115 -6.16 2.81 -5.64
N PHE A 116 -5.37 2.32 -4.68
CA PHE A 116 -5.38 0.90 -4.32
C PHE A 116 -6.54 0.50 -3.40
N PRO A 117 -7.05 -0.76 -3.47
CA PRO A 117 -6.63 -1.81 -4.40
C PRO A 117 -6.99 -1.47 -5.84
N THR A 118 -6.12 -1.82 -6.79
CA THR A 118 -6.29 -1.44 -8.19
C THR A 118 -6.62 -2.65 -9.04
N TYR A 119 -7.55 -2.49 -9.98
CA TYR A 119 -7.70 -3.41 -11.09
C TYR A 119 -6.56 -3.16 -12.07
N ARG A 120 -5.85 -4.21 -12.48
CA ARG A 120 -4.82 -4.11 -13.52
C ARG A 120 -5.18 -4.94 -14.72
N SER A 121 -5.12 -4.37 -15.91
CA SER A 121 -5.32 -5.09 -17.17
C SER A 121 -4.37 -6.28 -17.29
N LYS A 122 -3.11 -6.14 -16.87
CA LYS A 122 -2.18 -7.28 -16.80
C LYS A 122 -2.61 -8.40 -15.86
N TRP A 123 -3.30 -8.10 -14.76
CA TRP A 123 -3.72 -9.10 -13.78
C TRP A 123 -5.11 -9.67 -14.05
N GLN A 124 -5.95 -8.94 -14.79
CA GLN A 124 -7.37 -9.24 -15.00
C GLN A 124 -8.15 -9.39 -13.67
N LYS A 125 -7.66 -8.75 -12.60
CA LYS A 125 -8.26 -8.73 -11.27
C LYS A 125 -7.70 -7.59 -10.41
N LEU A 126 -8.33 -7.37 -9.26
CA LEU A 126 -7.80 -6.48 -8.22
C LEU A 126 -6.48 -7.03 -7.64
N GLY A 127 -5.65 -6.13 -7.12
CA GLY A 127 -4.51 -6.49 -6.29
C GLY A 127 -4.21 -5.44 -5.21
N SER A 128 -3.66 -5.92 -4.09
CA SER A 128 -3.32 -5.06 -2.95
C SER A 128 -2.03 -4.24 -3.19
N ILE A 129 -1.78 -3.32 -2.26
CA ILE A 129 -0.54 -2.55 -2.19
C ILE A 129 0.66 -3.48 -2.00
N HIS A 130 0.57 -4.42 -1.05
CA HIS A 130 1.67 -5.35 -0.75
C HIS A 130 1.96 -6.31 -1.90
N ARG A 131 0.96 -6.70 -2.71
CA ARG A 131 1.21 -7.41 -3.97
C ARG A 131 2.02 -6.56 -4.93
N ARG A 132 1.74 -5.26 -5.03
CA ARG A 132 2.50 -4.34 -5.88
C ARG A 132 3.94 -4.21 -5.39
N PHE A 133 4.16 -3.95 -4.10
CA PHE A 133 5.50 -3.86 -3.52
C PHE A 133 6.33 -5.13 -3.75
N LYS A 134 5.74 -6.31 -3.48
CA LYS A 134 6.36 -7.60 -3.76
C LYS A 134 6.76 -7.73 -5.24
N GLY A 135 5.88 -7.32 -6.15
CA GLY A 135 6.17 -7.33 -7.58
C GLY A 135 7.33 -6.41 -7.97
N CYS A 136 7.37 -5.19 -7.42
CA CYS A 136 8.46 -4.24 -7.67
C CYS A 136 9.81 -4.82 -7.24
N MET A 137 9.90 -5.38 -6.03
CA MET A 137 11.13 -6.01 -5.53
C MET A 137 11.57 -7.21 -6.38
N LYS A 138 10.63 -8.08 -6.78
CA LYS A 138 10.94 -9.22 -7.65
C LYS A 138 11.49 -8.78 -9.01
N ASN A 139 10.97 -7.71 -9.59
CA ASN A 139 11.40 -7.23 -10.91
C ASN A 139 12.84 -6.72 -10.91
N ILE A 140 13.35 -6.27 -9.75
CA ILE A 140 14.74 -5.85 -9.57
C ILE A 140 15.63 -6.96 -8.99
N ARG A 141 15.12 -8.20 -8.99
CA ARG A 141 15.81 -9.40 -8.48
C ARG A 141 16.20 -9.28 -7.00
N ALA A 142 15.34 -8.68 -6.18
CA ALA A 142 15.45 -8.66 -4.73
C ALA A 142 14.56 -9.72 -4.09
N GLU A 143 14.93 -10.19 -2.89
CA GLU A 143 14.04 -10.97 -2.04
C GLU A 143 12.97 -10.05 -1.43
N PRO A 144 11.67 -10.28 -1.69
CA PRO A 144 10.63 -9.39 -1.17
C PRO A 144 10.36 -9.59 0.31
N TYR A 145 10.04 -8.51 1.02
CA TYR A 145 9.53 -8.58 2.39
C TYR A 145 8.21 -9.35 2.49
N LYS A 146 7.89 -9.78 3.72
CA LYS A 146 6.66 -10.51 4.02
C LYS A 146 5.44 -9.61 3.85
N VAL A 147 4.42 -10.11 3.13
CA VAL A 147 3.12 -9.44 3.01
C VAL A 147 2.48 -9.30 4.39
N GLY A 148 2.11 -8.06 4.76
CA GLY A 148 1.59 -7.74 6.09
C GLY A 148 2.66 -7.70 7.19
N GLY A 149 3.93 -7.93 6.83
CA GLY A 149 5.08 -7.74 7.70
C GLY A 149 5.43 -6.27 7.91
N GLU A 150 6.26 -6.00 8.90
CA GLU A 150 6.53 -4.64 9.36
C GLU A 150 7.14 -3.73 8.30
N GLU A 151 8.01 -4.27 7.43
CA GLU A 151 8.67 -3.51 6.37
C GLU A 151 7.66 -3.00 5.35
N PHE A 152 6.71 -3.84 4.95
CA PHE A 152 5.67 -3.41 4.02
C PHE A 152 4.61 -2.52 4.66
N VAL A 153 4.29 -2.71 5.95
CA VAL A 153 3.42 -1.76 6.67
C VAL A 153 4.08 -0.38 6.77
N ALA A 154 5.37 -0.32 7.11
CA ALA A 154 6.14 0.92 7.15
C ALA A 154 6.22 1.57 5.76
N LEU A 155 6.50 0.78 4.71
CA LEU A 155 6.56 1.27 3.34
C LEU A 155 5.19 1.76 2.85
N GLU A 156 4.09 1.08 3.20
CA GLU A 156 2.72 1.51 2.88
C GLU A 156 2.43 2.87 3.51
N LEU A 157 2.78 3.07 4.78
CA LEU A 157 2.65 4.34 5.47
C LEU A 157 3.41 5.45 4.74
N TYR A 158 4.68 5.23 4.44
CA TYR A 158 5.50 6.24 3.76
C TYR A 158 4.97 6.55 2.35
N VAL A 159 4.63 5.53 1.55
CA VAL A 159 4.14 5.74 0.19
C VAL A 159 2.73 6.35 0.17
N ALA A 160 1.86 6.04 1.15
CA ALA A 160 0.59 6.73 1.34
C ALA A 160 0.83 8.23 1.59
N SER A 161 1.85 8.55 2.38
CA SER A 161 2.16 9.95 2.70
C SER A 161 2.65 10.76 1.49
N ARG A 162 3.34 10.12 0.55
CA ARG A 162 3.73 10.77 -0.72
C ARG A 162 2.54 11.21 -1.57
N GLY A 163 1.35 10.68 -1.30
CA GLY A 163 0.10 11.03 -1.96
C GLY A 163 -0.82 11.92 -1.12
N GLN A 164 -0.33 12.54 -0.04
CA GLN A 164 -1.13 13.46 0.78
C GLN A 164 -1.85 14.50 -0.10
N GLY A 165 -3.14 14.71 0.16
CA GLY A 165 -3.96 15.66 -0.59
C GLY A 165 -4.58 15.11 -1.89
N LEU A 166 -4.01 14.06 -2.51
CA LEU A 166 -4.67 13.37 -3.62
C LEU A 166 -5.96 12.72 -3.15
N SER A 167 -6.99 12.71 -3.99
CA SER A 167 -8.23 12.00 -3.67
C SER A 167 -7.99 10.49 -3.58
N VAL A 168 -8.68 9.83 -2.65
CA VAL A 168 -8.85 8.37 -2.70
C VAL A 168 -9.56 8.00 -4.00
N GLU A 169 -8.98 7.07 -4.75
CA GLU A 169 -9.47 6.63 -6.06
C GLU A 169 -9.94 5.17 -6.07
N SER A 170 -9.88 4.48 -4.93
CA SER A 170 -10.12 3.03 -4.84
C SER A 170 -11.52 2.59 -5.31
N PRO A 171 -11.64 1.42 -5.98
CA PRO A 171 -10.58 0.79 -6.76
C PRO A 171 -10.31 1.56 -8.06
N SER A 172 -9.03 1.78 -8.38
CA SER A 172 -8.62 2.39 -9.65
C SER A 172 -8.43 1.35 -10.77
N VAL A 173 -8.36 1.81 -12.02
CA VAL A 173 -7.96 1.00 -13.20
C VAL A 173 -6.59 1.44 -13.68
N ARG A 174 -5.68 0.49 -13.91
CA ARG A 174 -4.29 0.71 -14.38
C ARG A 174 -3.87 -0.39 -15.37
N ASN A 175 -2.78 -0.17 -16.09
CA ASN A 175 -2.15 -1.15 -16.99
C ASN A 175 -1.65 -2.41 -16.26
#